data_AF-A0A7T0KGB8-F1
#
_entry.id   AF-A0A7T0KGB8-F1
#
_cell.length_a   1.000
_cell.length_b   1.000
_cell.length_c   1.000
_cell.angle_alpha   90.00
_cell.angle_beta   90.00
_cell.angle_gamma   90.00
#
_symmetry.space_group_name_H-M   'P 1'
#
loop_
_entity.id
_entity.type
_entity.pdbx_description
1 polymer ?
#
loop_
_entity_poly.entity_id
_entity_poly.type
_entity_poly.pdbx_seq_one_letter_code
_entity_poly.pdbx_strand_id
1 'polypeptide(L)'
;MSLEFYLAGPLAHAEWTEIAHLARSFGAGAIGVGPHATLQLDVNPGDHAQAQAAVAQSCLPLSTVPVLVAPLSAPARRLAPSLATALRPQLADAPATPLHISLDLPGVAADITIALHDADAEIDSPHLESPAVRVGLEAVSARVHDVASELLGAAQTRGVGRRETPATDHRPIGWIELGKERVALGAGFASPTLGADVADLLAHMDVESWITPWGGVCFPDLSPGEAEVIARFLAPRGFIFDADSPFLL
;
A
#
# COMPACT_ATOMS: atom_id res chain seq x y z
N MET A 1 -1.70 12.63 20.14
CA MET A 1 -1.78 13.38 18.87
C MET A 1 -1.34 12.42 17.79
N SER A 2 -2.10 12.24 16.72
CA SER A 2 -1.78 11.25 15.69
C SER A 2 -0.76 11.80 14.69
N LEU A 3 0.28 11.03 14.40
CA LEU A 3 1.21 11.28 13.32
C LEU A 3 0.90 10.33 12.16
N GLU A 4 0.50 10.88 11.02
CA GLU A 4 0.10 10.14 9.83
C GLU A 4 1.24 10.08 8.79
N PHE A 5 1.41 8.93 8.13
CA PHE A 5 2.32 8.79 7.00
C PHE A 5 1.86 7.69 6.03
N TYR A 6 2.38 7.76 4.80
CA TYR A 6 2.09 6.83 3.72
C TYR A 6 3.32 6.00 3.37
N LEU A 7 3.05 4.78 2.93
CA LEU A 7 4.04 3.84 2.43
C LEU A 7 3.86 3.67 0.92
N ALA A 8 4.95 3.48 0.19
CA ALA A 8 4.92 3.16 -1.25
C ALA A 8 5.64 1.85 -1.58
N GLY A 9 5.84 1.00 -0.59
CA GLY A 9 6.55 -0.26 -0.75
C GLY A 9 6.13 -1.30 0.27
N PRO A 10 6.68 -2.50 0.14
CA PRO A 10 6.39 -3.59 1.04
C PRO A 10 6.91 -3.33 2.46
N LEU A 11 6.33 -4.05 3.40
CA LEU A 11 6.78 -4.17 4.78
C LEU A 11 7.33 -5.58 5.00
N ALA A 12 8.61 -5.66 5.38
CA ALA A 12 9.29 -6.89 5.77
C ALA A 12 9.81 -6.76 7.21
N HIS A 13 10.83 -7.54 7.57
CA HIS A 13 11.39 -7.58 8.92
C HIS A 13 11.81 -6.19 9.43
N ALA A 14 12.61 -5.45 8.65
CA ALA A 14 13.17 -4.17 9.09
C ALA A 14 12.07 -3.13 9.28
N GLU A 15 11.14 -3.01 8.33
CA GLU A 15 10.09 -2.00 8.37
C GLU A 15 9.10 -2.27 9.50
N TRP A 16 8.70 -3.53 9.71
CA TRP A 16 7.81 -3.87 10.82
C TRP A 16 8.47 -3.65 12.19
N THR A 17 9.76 -3.98 12.32
CA THR A 17 10.54 -3.72 13.54
C THR A 17 10.60 -2.22 13.82
N GLU A 18 10.83 -1.41 12.78
CA GLU A 18 10.91 0.03 12.89
C GLU A 18 9.56 0.66 13.24
N ILE A 19 8.45 0.21 12.63
CA ILE A 19 7.09 0.62 13.01
C ILE A 19 6.81 0.33 14.48
N ALA A 20 7.14 -0.89 14.94
CA ALA A 20 6.93 -1.29 16.33
C ALA A 20 7.78 -0.46 17.31
N HIS A 21 9.04 -0.20 16.95
CA HIS A 21 9.92 0.68 17.70
C HIS A 21 9.37 2.11 17.80
N LEU A 22 9.00 2.73 16.68
CA LEU A 22 8.45 4.09 16.64
C LEU A 22 7.17 4.21 17.48
N ALA A 23 6.26 3.23 17.38
CA ALA A 23 5.01 3.21 18.14
C ALA A 23 5.23 3.16 19.66
N ARG A 24 6.24 2.42 20.13
CA ARG A 24 6.61 2.32 21.56
C ARG A 24 7.40 3.52 22.05
N SER A 25 8.30 4.03 21.22
CA SER A 25 9.21 5.13 21.59
C SER A 25 8.48 6.45 21.77
N PHE A 26 7.41 6.68 21.00
CA PHE A 26 6.70 7.95 20.98
C PHE A 26 5.25 7.88 21.45
N GLY A 27 4.75 6.70 21.82
CA GLY A 27 3.33 6.46 22.07
C GLY A 27 3.05 5.28 22.99
N ALA A 28 1.79 4.85 23.03
CA ALA A 28 1.36 3.68 23.79
C ALA A 28 1.59 2.34 23.05
N GLY A 29 2.36 2.35 21.95
CA GLY A 29 2.52 1.18 21.09
C GLY A 29 1.31 0.89 20.20
N ALA A 30 0.42 1.85 19.98
CA ALA A 30 -0.71 1.69 19.06
C ALA A 30 -0.37 2.22 17.66
N ILE A 31 -0.70 1.43 16.64
CA ILE A 31 -0.51 1.73 15.22
C ILE A 31 -1.89 1.72 14.56
N GLY A 32 -2.41 2.88 14.19
CA GLY A 32 -3.63 2.98 13.40
C GLY A 32 -3.39 2.62 11.94
N VAL A 33 -4.33 1.89 11.35
CA VAL A 33 -4.40 1.67 9.90
C VAL A 33 -5.63 2.41 9.39
N GLY A 34 -5.39 3.46 8.61
CA GLY A 34 -6.41 4.32 8.05
C GLY A 34 -6.87 3.87 6.66
N PRO A 35 -7.84 4.59 6.07
CA PRO A 35 -8.18 4.47 4.65
C PRO A 35 -6.92 4.65 3.78
N HIS A 36 -6.94 4.13 2.55
CA HIS A 36 -5.86 4.35 1.58
C HIS A 36 -4.48 3.85 2.07
N ALA A 37 -4.46 2.77 2.84
CA ALA A 37 -3.25 2.14 3.36
C ALA A 37 -2.36 3.06 4.22
N THR A 38 -2.97 4.09 4.78
CA THR A 38 -2.33 5.04 5.68
C THR A 38 -1.95 4.38 7.01
N LEU A 39 -0.77 4.71 7.53
CA LEU A 39 -0.40 4.37 8.90
C LEU A 39 -0.42 5.60 9.79
N GLN A 40 -0.88 5.41 11.02
CA GLN A 40 -0.96 6.45 12.05
C GLN A 40 -0.29 5.95 13.32
N LEU A 41 0.54 6.79 13.94
CA LEU A 41 1.08 6.55 15.27
C LEU A 41 0.42 7.49 16.27
N ASP A 42 -0.06 6.92 17.38
CA ASP A 42 -0.53 7.73 18.50
C ASP A 42 0.66 8.27 19.29
N VAL A 43 1.01 9.53 19.06
CA VAL A 43 2.18 10.18 19.65
C VAL A 43 1.81 10.98 20.90
N ASN A 44 2.64 10.92 21.93
CA ASN A 44 2.51 11.74 23.14
C ASN A 44 2.58 13.25 22.80
N PRO A 45 1.80 14.13 23.45
CA PRO A 45 1.70 15.54 23.08
C PRO A 45 3.02 16.32 23.01
N GLY A 46 4.07 15.90 23.73
CA GLY A 46 5.38 16.56 23.72
C GLY A 46 6.36 16.05 22.67
N ASP A 47 6.10 14.89 22.08
CA ASP A 47 7.10 14.15 21.30
C ASP A 47 6.89 14.27 19.79
N HIS A 48 5.83 14.96 19.35
CA HIS A 48 5.41 14.96 17.95
C HIS A 48 6.50 15.40 16.96
N ALA A 49 7.27 16.44 17.29
CA ALA A 49 8.36 16.90 16.43
C ALA A 49 9.51 15.86 16.35
N GLN A 50 9.80 15.17 17.46
CA GLN A 50 10.81 14.12 17.50
C GLN A 50 10.35 12.87 16.76
N ALA A 51 9.08 12.48 16.95
CA ALA A 51 8.45 11.38 16.22
C ALA A 51 8.45 11.62 14.71
N GLN A 52 8.09 12.84 14.28
CA GLN A 52 8.12 13.22 12.87
C GLN A 52 9.53 13.15 12.28
N ALA A 53 10.54 13.62 13.03
CA ALA A 53 11.94 13.52 12.60
C ALA A 53 12.42 12.06 12.55
N ALA A 54 12.04 11.23 13.52
CA ALA A 54 12.39 9.82 13.57
C ALA A 54 11.75 9.04 12.40
N VAL A 55 10.46 9.23 12.14
CA VAL A 55 9.79 8.67 10.95
C VAL A 55 10.54 9.09 9.69
N ALA A 56 10.83 10.38 9.50
CA ALA A 56 11.53 10.87 8.32
C ALA A 56 12.95 10.29 8.11
N GLN A 57 13.59 9.80 9.17
CA GLN A 57 14.94 9.20 9.15
C GLN A 57 14.92 7.67 9.19
N SER A 58 13.74 7.07 9.27
CA SER A 58 13.55 5.62 9.38
C SER A 58 13.87 4.88 8.08
N CYS A 59 13.90 3.55 8.15
CA CYS A 59 14.04 2.70 6.96
C CYS A 59 12.72 2.50 6.20
N LEU A 60 11.62 3.09 6.67
CA LEU A 60 10.30 2.88 6.07
C LEU A 60 10.28 3.40 4.63
N PRO A 61 9.57 2.71 3.71
CA PRO A 61 9.40 3.15 2.33
C PRO A 61 8.40 4.32 2.26
N LEU A 62 8.74 5.42 2.92
CA LEU A 62 7.89 6.59 3.05
C LEU A 62 7.62 7.23 1.71
N SER A 63 6.37 7.64 1.53
CA SER A 63 5.96 8.43 0.38
C SER A 63 5.24 9.70 0.81
N THR A 64 5.54 10.79 0.11
CA THR A 64 4.76 12.03 0.19
C THR A 64 3.54 11.99 -0.74
N VAL A 65 3.42 10.94 -1.54
CA VAL A 65 2.35 10.70 -2.52
C VAL A 65 1.76 9.33 -2.21
N PRO A 66 0.51 9.23 -1.73
CA PRO A 66 -0.11 7.93 -1.48
C PRO A 66 -0.20 7.12 -2.77
N VAL A 67 0.60 6.04 -2.87
CA VAL A 67 0.55 5.08 -3.98
C VAL A 67 -0.13 3.82 -3.46
N LEU A 68 -1.40 3.67 -3.81
CA LEU A 68 -2.25 2.54 -3.47
C LEU A 68 -1.98 1.42 -4.45
N VAL A 69 -1.67 0.25 -3.95
CA VAL A 69 -1.24 -0.89 -4.77
C VAL A 69 -2.20 -2.04 -4.59
N ALA A 70 -2.64 -2.64 -5.69
CA ALA A 70 -3.32 -3.93 -5.63
C ALA A 70 -2.30 -4.98 -5.21
N PRO A 71 -2.42 -5.56 -4.00
CA PRO A 71 -1.38 -6.42 -3.47
C PRO A 71 -1.26 -7.73 -4.25
N LEU A 72 -2.25 -8.08 -5.09
CA LEU A 72 -2.19 -9.25 -5.96
C LEU A 72 -1.46 -9.00 -7.29
N SER A 73 -1.32 -7.74 -7.72
CA SER A 73 -0.63 -7.41 -8.97
C SER A 73 0.88 -7.29 -8.77
N ALA A 74 1.63 -8.30 -9.22
CA ALA A 74 3.09 -8.27 -9.17
C ALA A 74 3.71 -7.10 -9.96
N PRO A 75 3.20 -6.73 -11.16
CA PRO A 75 3.61 -5.51 -11.84
C PRO A 75 3.36 -4.24 -11.01
N ALA A 76 2.19 -4.09 -10.38
CA ALA A 76 1.89 -2.92 -9.55
C ALA A 76 2.82 -2.81 -8.35
N ARG A 77 3.08 -3.93 -7.65
CA ARG A 77 4.02 -3.99 -6.51
C ARG A 77 5.44 -3.58 -6.90
N ARG A 78 5.91 -3.92 -8.10
CA ARG A 78 7.23 -3.50 -8.60
C ARG A 78 7.27 -2.03 -9.01
N LEU A 79 6.18 -1.51 -9.59
CA LEU A 79 6.11 -0.13 -10.06
C LEU A 79 6.01 0.88 -8.90
N ALA A 80 5.31 0.55 -7.82
CA ALA A 80 4.95 1.51 -6.78
C ALA A 80 6.14 2.24 -6.13
N PRO A 81 7.22 1.57 -5.68
CA PRO A 81 8.34 2.26 -5.05
C PRO A 81 9.08 3.20 -6.00
N SER A 82 9.25 2.76 -7.26
CA SER A 82 9.89 3.55 -8.32
C SER A 82 9.03 4.77 -8.69
N LEU A 83 7.70 4.61 -8.69
CA LEU A 83 6.76 5.69 -8.97
C LEU A 83 6.79 6.74 -7.86
N ALA A 84 6.68 6.34 -6.60
CA ALA A 84 6.76 7.26 -5.46
C ALA A 84 8.08 8.05 -5.44
N THR A 85 9.20 7.36 -5.72
CA THR A 85 10.52 8.00 -5.82
C THR A 85 10.57 9.05 -6.94
N ALA A 86 10.01 8.74 -8.12
CA ALA A 86 10.02 9.63 -9.27
C ALA A 86 9.13 10.87 -9.09
N LEU A 87 8.04 10.73 -8.33
CA LEU A 87 7.06 11.79 -8.10
C LEU A 87 7.49 12.77 -7.00
N ARG A 88 8.23 12.29 -6.01
CA ARG A 88 8.67 13.09 -4.85
C ARG A 88 9.25 14.47 -5.22
N PRO A 89 10.22 14.62 -6.14
CA PRO A 89 10.76 15.94 -6.48
C PRO A 89 9.77 16.81 -7.28
N GLN A 90 8.87 16.18 -8.04
CA GLN A 90 7.94 16.89 -8.93
C GLN A 90 6.75 17.48 -8.17
N LEU A 91 6.41 16.89 -7.03
CA LEU A 91 5.32 17.31 -6.17
C LEU A 91 5.82 17.94 -4.85
N ALA A 92 7.09 18.32 -4.78
CA ALA A 92 7.67 18.96 -3.59
C ALA A 92 6.98 20.30 -3.25
N ASP A 93 6.55 21.03 -4.28
CA ASP A 93 5.85 22.33 -4.15
C ASP A 93 4.32 22.19 -4.34
N ALA A 94 3.79 20.96 -4.38
CA ALA A 94 2.37 20.70 -4.57
C ALA A 94 1.53 21.18 -3.36
N PRO A 95 0.23 21.46 -3.55
CA PRO A 95 -0.66 21.87 -2.47
C PRO A 95 -0.73 20.84 -1.33
N ALA A 96 -1.21 21.28 -0.16
CA ALA A 96 -1.24 20.48 1.06
C ALA A 96 -2.08 19.19 0.98
N THR A 97 -2.99 19.06 0.02
CA THR A 97 -3.80 17.84 -0.15
C THR A 97 -2.99 16.77 -0.88
N PRO A 98 -2.88 15.55 -0.34
CA PRO A 98 -2.11 14.49 -0.98
C PRO A 98 -2.76 14.05 -2.30
N LEU A 99 -1.93 13.92 -3.34
CA LEU A 99 -2.30 13.35 -4.63
C LEU A 99 -2.34 11.82 -4.51
N HIS A 100 -3.52 11.20 -4.58
CA HIS A 100 -3.67 9.75 -4.48
C HIS A 100 -3.50 9.10 -5.85
N ILE A 101 -2.70 8.04 -5.90
CA ILE A 101 -2.47 7.25 -7.10
C ILE A 101 -2.85 5.81 -6.81
N SER A 102 -3.65 5.19 -7.68
CA SER A 102 -4.00 3.78 -7.56
C SER A 102 -3.37 2.96 -8.69
N LEU A 103 -2.81 1.80 -8.35
CA LEU A 103 -2.21 0.84 -9.27
C LEU A 103 -2.97 -0.49 -9.20
N ASP A 104 -3.63 -0.86 -10.30
CA ASP A 104 -4.43 -2.09 -10.44
C ASP A 104 -5.56 -2.25 -9.41
N LEU A 105 -6.03 -1.14 -8.84
CA LEU A 105 -7.08 -1.09 -7.83
C LEU A 105 -8.37 -0.48 -8.40
N PRO A 106 -9.13 -1.21 -9.22
CA PRO A 106 -10.41 -0.70 -9.71
C PRO A 106 -11.35 -0.44 -8.53
N GLY A 107 -12.07 0.69 -8.57
CA GLY A 107 -13.05 1.06 -7.54
C GLY A 107 -12.49 1.77 -6.30
N VAL A 108 -11.17 1.90 -6.16
CA VAL A 108 -10.56 2.73 -5.12
C VAL A 108 -10.46 4.18 -5.64
N ALA A 109 -11.06 5.13 -4.90
CA ALA A 109 -10.99 6.54 -5.25
C ALA A 109 -9.54 7.05 -5.22
N ALA A 110 -9.07 7.59 -6.34
CA ALA A 110 -7.75 8.16 -6.51
C ALA A 110 -7.78 9.28 -7.57
N ASP A 111 -6.84 10.22 -7.49
CA ASP A 111 -6.71 11.31 -8.45
C ASP A 111 -6.15 10.82 -9.80
N ILE A 112 -5.28 9.82 -9.75
CA ILE A 112 -4.72 9.13 -10.93
C ILE A 112 -4.89 7.63 -10.72
N THR A 113 -5.51 6.96 -11.69
CA THR A 113 -5.68 5.50 -11.69
C THR A 113 -4.86 4.89 -12.81
N ILE A 114 -4.15 3.81 -12.51
CA ILE A 114 -3.33 3.08 -13.46
C ILE A 114 -3.77 1.63 -13.48
N ALA A 115 -4.20 1.16 -14.64
CA ALA A 115 -4.42 -0.25 -14.91
C ALA A 115 -3.28 -0.78 -15.77
N LEU A 116 -2.62 -1.82 -15.29
CA LEU A 116 -1.55 -2.54 -15.97
C LEU A 116 -2.15 -3.80 -16.62
N HIS A 117 -1.80 -4.01 -17.87
CA HIS A 117 -2.17 -5.20 -18.64
C HIS A 117 -0.91 -5.88 -19.19
N ASP A 118 -1.07 -7.07 -19.76
CA ASP A 118 0.05 -7.86 -20.29
C ASP A 118 0.83 -7.18 -21.43
N ALA A 119 0.27 -6.15 -22.08
CA ALA A 119 0.91 -5.48 -23.21
C ALA A 119 0.79 -3.94 -23.22
N ASP A 120 -0.07 -3.37 -22.37
CA ASP A 120 -0.29 -1.94 -22.26
C ASP A 120 -0.54 -1.52 -20.82
N ALA A 121 -0.48 -0.22 -20.60
CA ALA A 121 -0.96 0.41 -19.38
C ALA A 121 -1.95 1.49 -19.77
N GLU A 122 -3.05 1.56 -19.02
CA GLU A 122 -4.09 2.56 -19.14
C GLU A 122 -4.00 3.49 -17.92
N ILE A 123 -3.96 4.80 -18.18
CA ILE A 123 -3.90 5.81 -17.13
C ILE A 123 -5.15 6.68 -17.26
N ASP A 124 -5.93 6.76 -16.19
CA ASP A 124 -7.12 7.62 -16.11
C ASP A 124 -6.97 8.64 -14.98
N SER A 125 -7.60 9.81 -15.15
CA SER A 125 -7.57 10.88 -14.17
C SER A 125 -8.87 11.69 -14.26
N PRO A 126 -9.76 11.63 -13.26
CA PRO A 126 -11.01 12.37 -13.27
C PRO A 126 -10.86 13.89 -13.10
N HIS A 127 -9.69 14.39 -12.64
CA HIS A 127 -9.49 15.77 -12.17
C HIS A 127 -8.39 16.55 -12.91
N LEU A 128 -8.43 16.55 -14.25
CA LEU A 128 -7.41 17.21 -15.10
C LEU A 128 -7.31 18.74 -14.91
N GLU A 129 -8.30 19.36 -14.28
CA GLU A 129 -8.30 20.77 -13.90
C GLU A 129 -7.23 21.11 -12.84
N SER A 130 -6.83 20.14 -12.02
CA SER A 130 -5.86 20.35 -10.94
C SER A 130 -4.42 20.42 -11.48
N PRO A 131 -3.64 21.50 -11.21
CA PRO A 131 -2.25 21.56 -11.60
C PRO A 131 -1.39 20.43 -11.03
N ALA A 132 -1.64 20.01 -9.80
CA ALA A 132 -0.94 18.91 -9.16
C ALA A 132 -1.20 17.58 -9.88
N VAL A 133 -2.45 17.36 -10.32
CA VAL A 133 -2.83 16.17 -11.11
C VAL A 133 -2.13 16.17 -12.46
N ARG A 134 -2.04 17.31 -13.15
CA ARG A 134 -1.34 17.36 -14.45
C ARG A 134 0.16 17.06 -14.32
N VAL A 135 0.83 17.66 -13.33
CA VAL A 135 2.26 17.40 -13.06
C VAL A 135 2.48 15.94 -12.68
N GLY A 136 1.64 15.42 -11.78
CA GLY A 136 1.66 14.01 -11.40
C GLY A 136 1.43 13.09 -12.59
N LEU A 137 0.50 13.41 -13.49
CA LEU A 137 0.16 12.61 -14.65
C LEU A 137 1.31 12.51 -15.66
N GLU A 138 2.03 13.61 -15.91
CA GLU A 138 3.21 13.61 -16.78
C GLU A 138 4.32 12.69 -16.23
N ALA A 139 4.60 12.84 -14.93
CA ALA A 139 5.56 12.02 -14.21
C ALA A 139 5.20 10.53 -14.19
N VAL A 140 3.93 10.23 -13.91
CA VAL A 140 3.35 8.90 -13.92
C VAL A 140 3.49 8.29 -15.31
N SER A 141 3.10 9.02 -16.36
CA SER A 141 3.14 8.53 -17.74
C SER A 141 4.55 8.14 -18.16
N ALA A 142 5.55 8.97 -17.82
CA ALA A 142 6.95 8.67 -18.08
C ALA A 142 7.41 7.38 -17.35
N ARG A 143 7.09 7.23 -16.06
CA ARG A 143 7.52 6.07 -15.28
C ARG A 143 6.82 4.77 -15.67
N VAL A 144 5.51 4.84 -15.93
CA VAL A 144 4.74 3.70 -16.44
C VAL A 144 5.28 3.25 -17.79
N HIS A 145 5.63 4.19 -18.67
CA HIS A 145 6.24 3.87 -19.95
C HIS A 145 7.57 3.12 -19.79
N ASP A 146 8.45 3.56 -18.89
CA ASP A 146 9.72 2.88 -18.59
C ASP A 146 9.49 1.45 -18.10
N VAL A 147 8.63 1.28 -17.08
CA VAL A 147 8.38 -0.02 -16.45
C VAL A 147 7.63 -0.97 -17.38
N ALA A 148 6.66 -0.48 -18.14
CA ALA A 148 5.95 -1.29 -19.11
C ALA A 148 6.90 -1.73 -20.24
N SER A 149 7.84 -0.87 -20.66
CA SER A 149 8.88 -1.25 -21.64
C SER A 149 9.81 -2.32 -21.10
N GLU A 150 10.20 -2.24 -19.82
CA GLU A 150 11.07 -3.23 -19.15
C GLU A 150 10.36 -4.57 -18.91
N LEU A 151 9.10 -4.53 -18.46
CA LEU A 151 8.35 -5.73 -18.09
C LEU A 151 7.73 -6.46 -19.29
N LEU A 152 7.35 -5.73 -20.36
CA LEU A 152 6.49 -6.26 -21.43
C LEU A 152 7.19 -6.32 -22.81
N GLY A 153 8.44 -5.84 -22.93
CA GLY A 153 9.26 -5.97 -24.15
C GLY A 153 8.85 -5.10 -25.35
N ALA A 154 7.69 -4.45 -25.31
CA ALA A 154 7.25 -3.34 -26.16
C ALA A 154 5.86 -2.86 -25.69
N ALA A 155 5.80 -2.05 -24.64
CA ALA A 155 4.52 -1.55 -24.14
C ALA A 155 4.06 -0.30 -24.90
N GLN A 156 2.79 -0.29 -25.31
CA GLN A 156 2.12 0.93 -25.75
C GLN A 156 1.37 1.52 -24.56
N THR A 157 1.72 2.72 -24.12
CA THR A 157 0.87 3.50 -23.22
C THR A 157 -0.34 4.00 -24.02
N ARG A 158 -1.54 3.48 -23.74
CA ARG A 158 -2.76 4.00 -24.34
C ARG A 158 -3.22 5.22 -23.56
N GLY A 159 -3.60 6.26 -24.30
CA GLY A 159 -3.83 7.60 -23.76
C GLY A 159 -4.98 7.69 -22.75
N VAL A 160 -5.00 8.81 -22.05
CA VAL A 160 -5.99 9.21 -21.05
C VAL A 160 -7.41 9.07 -21.60
N GLY A 161 -8.22 8.22 -20.98
CA GLY A 161 -9.59 7.97 -21.39
C GLY A 161 -10.41 7.34 -20.28
N ARG A 162 -11.64 7.83 -20.09
CA ARG A 162 -12.58 7.27 -19.11
C ARG A 162 -13.07 5.91 -19.60
N ARG A 163 -12.59 4.82 -18.99
CA ARG A 163 -13.23 3.50 -19.06
C ARG A 163 -13.84 3.18 -17.71
N GLU A 164 -15.11 2.81 -17.72
CA GLU A 164 -15.78 2.22 -16.56
C GLU A 164 -15.20 0.81 -16.36
N THR A 165 -14.15 0.69 -15.54
CA THR A 165 -13.78 -0.60 -14.95
C THR A 165 -14.88 -0.95 -13.96
N PRO A 166 -15.54 -2.13 -14.08
CA PRO A 166 -16.50 -2.55 -13.08
C PRO A 166 -15.79 -2.58 -11.73
N ALA A 167 -16.30 -1.84 -10.75
CA ALA A 167 -15.83 -1.94 -9.37
C ALA A 167 -16.08 -3.38 -8.92
N THR A 168 -15.01 -4.16 -8.83
CA THR A 168 -15.07 -5.49 -8.24
C THR A 168 -14.76 -5.29 -6.77
N ASP A 169 -15.80 -5.37 -5.94
CA ASP A 169 -15.75 -5.16 -4.48
C ASP A 169 -15.04 -6.31 -3.73
N HIS A 170 -14.20 -7.08 -4.43
CA HIS A 170 -13.51 -8.23 -3.86
C HIS A 170 -12.21 -7.76 -3.22
N ARG A 171 -12.33 -7.32 -1.97
CA ARG A 171 -11.18 -7.17 -1.08
C ARG A 171 -10.40 -8.49 -1.10
N PRO A 172 -9.06 -8.47 -1.28
CA PRO A 172 -8.26 -9.69 -1.31
C PRO A 172 -8.11 -10.20 0.12
N ILE A 173 -9.15 -10.82 0.67
CA ILE A 173 -9.20 -11.40 2.02
C ILE A 173 -9.32 -12.92 1.90
N GLY A 174 -8.58 -13.62 2.74
CA GLY A 174 -8.51 -15.07 2.76
C GLY A 174 -7.44 -15.63 1.84
N TRP A 175 -7.65 -16.89 1.45
CA TRP A 175 -6.73 -17.66 0.62
C TRP A 175 -7.00 -17.41 -0.86
N ILE A 176 -5.98 -16.98 -1.60
CA ILE A 176 -6.12 -16.58 -3.00
C ILE A 176 -5.09 -17.30 -3.86
N GLU A 177 -5.55 -18.15 -4.77
CA GLU A 177 -4.68 -18.87 -5.71
C GLU A 177 -4.10 -17.92 -6.76
N LEU A 178 -2.77 -17.85 -6.88
CA LEU A 178 -2.08 -17.06 -7.91
C LEU A 178 -1.66 -17.92 -9.11
N GLY A 179 -1.76 -19.24 -8.99
CA GLY A 179 -1.25 -20.22 -9.96
C GLY A 179 0.22 -20.59 -9.69
N LYS A 180 0.73 -21.59 -10.42
CA LYS A 180 2.10 -22.14 -10.25
C LYS A 180 2.44 -22.54 -8.80
N GLU A 181 1.46 -23.07 -8.06
CA GLU A 181 1.61 -23.47 -6.65
C GLU A 181 1.99 -22.31 -5.72
N ARG A 182 1.59 -21.07 -6.08
CA ARG A 182 1.75 -19.88 -5.25
C ARG A 182 0.39 -19.33 -4.88
N VAL A 183 0.31 -18.80 -3.67
CA VAL A 183 -0.90 -18.24 -3.09
C VAL A 183 -0.63 -16.85 -2.53
N ALA A 184 -1.63 -15.99 -2.49
CA ALA A 184 -1.63 -14.83 -1.64
C ALA A 184 -2.53 -15.11 -0.43
N LEU A 185 -2.14 -14.56 0.72
CA LEU A 185 -2.94 -14.60 1.92
C LEU A 185 -3.30 -13.18 2.34
N GLY A 186 -4.59 -12.88 2.32
CA GLY A 186 -5.11 -11.58 2.73
C GLY A 186 -5.81 -11.63 4.07
N ALA A 187 -5.65 -10.59 4.88
CA ALA A 187 -6.30 -10.46 6.18
C ALA A 187 -6.82 -9.05 6.41
N GLY A 188 -8.07 -8.94 6.87
CA GLY A 188 -8.55 -7.73 7.54
C GLY A 188 -8.15 -7.71 9.01
N PHE A 189 -8.32 -6.56 9.65
CA PHE A 189 -8.14 -6.42 11.10
C PHE A 189 -9.50 -6.34 11.80
N ALA A 190 -9.64 -7.00 12.94
CA ALA A 190 -10.82 -6.86 13.80
C ALA A 190 -10.89 -5.48 14.50
N SER A 191 -9.78 -4.74 14.49
CA SER A 191 -9.63 -3.41 15.08
C SER A 191 -8.92 -2.51 14.07
N PRO A 192 -9.26 -1.20 13.98
CA PRO A 192 -8.53 -0.26 13.13
C PRO A 192 -7.12 0.04 13.66
N THR A 193 -6.76 -0.50 14.83
CA THR A 193 -5.45 -0.34 15.46
C THR A 193 -4.76 -1.68 15.70
N LEU A 194 -3.47 -1.72 15.40
CA LEU A 194 -2.54 -2.81 15.68
C LEU A 194 -1.66 -2.43 16.88
N GLY A 195 -1.34 -3.40 17.73
CA GLY A 195 -0.32 -3.22 18.76
C GLY A 195 1.09 -3.35 18.19
N ALA A 196 2.07 -2.68 18.79
CA ALA A 196 3.48 -2.82 18.45
C ALA A 196 3.97 -4.28 18.58
N ASP A 197 3.38 -5.05 19.49
CA ASP A 197 3.65 -6.49 19.61
C ASP A 197 3.20 -7.26 18.36
N VAL A 198 2.09 -6.85 17.72
CA VAL A 198 1.64 -7.42 16.45
C VAL A 198 2.60 -7.05 15.32
N ALA A 199 3.10 -5.82 15.29
CA ALA A 199 4.13 -5.41 14.34
C ALA A 199 5.44 -6.20 14.55
N ASP A 200 5.91 -6.41 15.78
CA ASP A 200 7.06 -7.29 16.03
C ASP A 200 6.79 -8.71 15.54
N LEU A 201 5.60 -9.25 15.78
CA LEU A 201 5.23 -10.58 15.31
C LEU A 201 5.28 -10.68 13.79
N LEU A 202 4.81 -9.66 13.07
CA LEU A 202 4.90 -9.56 11.61
C LEU A 202 6.36 -9.47 11.15
N ALA A 203 7.21 -8.73 11.88
CA ALA A 203 8.63 -8.65 11.59
C ALA A 203 9.32 -10.02 11.65
N HIS A 204 8.90 -10.91 12.55
CA HIS A 204 9.49 -12.25 12.71
C HIS A 204 9.01 -13.28 11.68
N MET A 205 8.05 -12.94 10.81
CA MET A 205 7.54 -13.88 9.81
C MET A 205 8.46 -14.05 8.61
N ASP A 206 9.41 -13.12 8.42
CA ASP A 206 10.38 -13.12 7.32
C ASP A 206 9.72 -13.24 5.92
N VAL A 207 8.52 -12.69 5.79
CA VAL A 207 7.77 -12.61 4.52
C VAL A 207 7.40 -11.17 4.22
N GLU A 208 7.37 -10.85 2.94
CA GLU A 208 6.91 -9.56 2.45
C GLU A 208 5.40 -9.39 2.69
N SER A 209 4.99 -8.20 3.09
CA SER A 209 3.58 -7.87 3.31
C SER A 209 3.24 -6.47 2.85
N TRP A 210 1.96 -6.23 2.56
CA TRP A 210 1.45 -4.95 2.07
C TRP A 210 0.25 -4.53 2.90
N ILE A 211 0.27 -3.31 3.42
CA ILE A 211 -0.96 -2.70 3.94
C ILE A 211 -1.87 -2.43 2.75
N THR A 212 -3.11 -2.87 2.86
CA THR A 212 -4.09 -2.75 1.79
C THR A 212 -4.93 -1.48 1.97
N PRO A 213 -5.46 -0.89 0.87
CA PRO A 213 -6.33 0.29 0.95
C PRO A 213 -7.62 0.09 1.76
N TRP A 214 -7.99 -1.17 2.02
CA TRP A 214 -9.20 -1.56 2.75
C TRP A 214 -8.96 -1.83 4.24
N GLY A 215 -7.85 -1.38 4.82
CA GLY A 215 -7.60 -1.51 6.26
C GLY A 215 -7.21 -2.92 6.70
N GLY A 216 -6.35 -3.57 5.92
CA GLY A 216 -5.85 -4.92 6.18
C GLY A 216 -4.40 -5.12 5.73
N VAL A 217 -3.91 -6.35 5.80
CA VAL A 217 -2.59 -6.74 5.28
C VAL A 217 -2.75 -7.86 4.25
N CYS A 218 -1.88 -7.88 3.24
CA CYS A 218 -1.78 -8.98 2.29
C CYS A 218 -0.34 -9.47 2.20
N PHE A 219 -0.17 -10.78 2.19
CA PHE A 219 1.10 -11.48 1.97
C PHE A 219 1.04 -12.10 0.58
N PRO A 220 1.60 -11.44 -0.44
CA PRO A 220 1.61 -11.98 -1.79
C PRO A 220 2.68 -13.06 -1.94
N ASP A 221 2.49 -13.94 -2.92
CA ASP A 221 3.51 -14.89 -3.36
C ASP A 221 4.09 -15.76 -2.23
N LEU A 222 3.22 -16.49 -1.54
CA LEU A 222 3.57 -17.51 -0.56
C LEU A 222 3.47 -18.90 -1.18
N SER A 223 4.20 -19.87 -0.63
CA SER A 223 3.83 -21.27 -0.79
C SER A 223 2.58 -21.58 0.06
N PRO A 224 1.79 -22.61 -0.31
CA PRO A 224 0.65 -23.05 0.49
C PRO A 224 1.01 -23.33 1.96
N GLY A 225 2.17 -23.96 2.20
CA GLY A 225 2.63 -24.26 3.56
C GLY A 225 2.93 -23.01 4.40
N GLU A 226 3.55 -21.99 3.80
CA GLU A 226 3.79 -20.70 4.48
C GLU A 226 2.46 -20.02 4.81
N ALA A 227 1.51 -19.98 3.87
CA ALA A 227 0.21 -19.38 4.07
C ALA A 227 -0.59 -20.06 5.20
N GLU A 228 -0.58 -21.39 5.28
CA GLU A 228 -1.24 -22.13 6.39
C GLU A 228 -0.64 -21.77 7.75
N VAL A 229 0.70 -21.69 7.83
CA VAL A 229 1.40 -21.34 9.08
C VAL A 229 1.07 -19.92 9.50
N ILE A 230 1.15 -18.96 8.58
CA ILE A 230 0.85 -17.55 8.82
C ILE A 230 -0.61 -17.38 9.26
N ALA A 231 -1.57 -17.98 8.55
CA ALA A 231 -2.99 -17.90 8.89
C ALA A 231 -3.27 -18.43 10.31
N ARG A 232 -2.72 -19.61 10.64
CA ARG A 232 -2.88 -20.22 11.97
C ARG A 232 -2.24 -19.37 13.08
N PHE A 233 -1.17 -18.66 12.76
CA PHE A 233 -0.50 -17.80 13.72
C PHE A 233 -1.21 -16.46 13.92
N LEU A 234 -1.72 -15.85 12.85
CA LEU A 234 -2.34 -14.53 12.88
C LEU A 234 -3.81 -14.56 13.32
N ALA A 235 -4.58 -15.59 12.97
CA ALA A 235 -6.01 -15.63 13.29
C ALA A 235 -6.31 -15.47 14.81
N PRO A 236 -5.59 -16.14 15.73
CA PRO A 236 -5.78 -15.94 17.17
C PRO A 236 -5.43 -14.53 17.67
N ARG A 237 -4.79 -13.69 16.84
CA ARG A 237 -4.30 -12.35 17.19
C ARG A 237 -5.14 -11.22 16.59
N GLY A 238 -6.35 -11.54 16.13
CA GLY A 238 -7.31 -10.54 15.64
C GLY A 238 -7.25 -10.26 14.14
N PHE A 239 -6.55 -11.11 13.37
CA PHE A 239 -6.58 -11.07 11.91
C PHE A 239 -7.74 -11.90 11.38
N ILE A 240 -8.46 -11.34 10.42
CA ILE A 240 -9.68 -11.93 9.84
C ILE A 240 -9.37 -12.37 8.42
N PHE A 241 -9.52 -13.67 8.16
CA PHE A 241 -9.28 -14.29 6.85
C PHE A 241 -10.57 -14.67 6.11
N ASP A 242 -11.73 -14.32 6.68
CA ASP A 242 -13.04 -14.53 6.06
C ASP A 242 -13.55 -13.21 5.49
N ALA A 243 -13.73 -13.16 4.17
CA ALA A 243 -14.16 -11.97 3.44
C ALA A 243 -15.61 -11.57 3.77
N ASP A 244 -16.44 -12.50 4.23
CA ASP A 244 -17.84 -12.26 4.59
C ASP A 244 -18.01 -11.94 6.09
N SER A 245 -16.89 -11.83 6.84
CA SER A 245 -16.93 -11.58 8.27
C SER A 245 -17.55 -10.22 8.59
N PRO A 246 -18.53 -10.15 9.51
CA PRO A 246 -19.17 -8.90 9.92
C PRO A 246 -18.25 -7.98 10.74
N PHE A 247 -17.05 -8.45 11.08
CA PHE A 247 -16.04 -7.71 11.82
C PHE A 247 -15.05 -6.98 10.92
N LEU A 248 -15.18 -7.12 9.60
CA LEU A 248 -14.46 -6.30 8.64
C LEU A 248 -15.07 -4.90 8.61
N LEU A 249 -14.22 -3.88 8.73
CA LEU A 249 -14.61 -2.47 8.71
C LEU A 249 -14.92 -1.95 7.30
#